data_AF-A0A1F3SY86-F1
#
_entry.id   AF-A0A1F3SY86-F1
#
_cell.length_a   1.000
_cell.length_b   1.000
_cell.length_c   1.000
_cell.angle_alpha   90.00
_cell.angle_beta   90.00
_cell.angle_gamma   90.00
#
_symmetry.space_group_name_H-M   'P 1'
#
loop_
_entity.id
_entity.type
_entity.pdbx_description
1 polymer ?
#
loop_
_entity_poly.entity_id
_entity_poly.type
_entity_poly.pdbx_seq_one_letter_code
_entity_poly.pdbx_strand_id
1 'polypeptide(L)'
;LIGENKLTPWCKFVFANESDLVSEERMKRLFAGYQSHSENISIKNTVTGLPETISGDLIERVRAYAKKAGSIAEKNKHSIIHAHDWLTYPAGILAKEASGRPLITHIHATEFDRSGSDNINSEIFHIEKAGFEKADVVVAVSGRTREKVIEKYGIHPNKVKVVYNGIDFSQNSASIEQNLDKLKRGGNSIVLFVGRITLQKGPDYFVSMAKKVLSCEPNTFFVVSGSGDMEEEMIRQVAREGLSDKFIFCGFLRGDELARVYKAADMFVMPSVSEPFGLVPLEAMISEVPVLVSYESGVSEILSSALKSHFWDIDDMADKVINVLRH
;
A
#
# COMPACT_ATOMS: atom_id res chain seq x y z
N LEU A 1 12.92 9.27 -20.27
CA LEU A 1 13.30 10.66 -19.92
C LEU A 1 13.28 10.71 -18.39
N ILE A 2 14.34 10.34 -17.69
CA ILE A 2 15.39 11.27 -17.25
C ILE A 2 16.67 10.46 -17.04
N GLY A 3 17.72 10.84 -17.76
CA GLY A 3 19.10 10.56 -17.40
C GLY A 3 19.68 11.73 -16.62
N GLU A 4 20.62 11.40 -15.73
CA GLU A 4 21.65 12.24 -15.12
C GLU A 4 21.27 13.66 -14.62
N ASN A 5 21.25 13.79 -13.28
CA ASN A 5 21.64 15.00 -12.54
C ASN A 5 20.98 16.34 -12.93
N LYS A 6 19.64 16.41 -12.91
CA LYS A 6 18.94 17.69 -12.73
C LYS A 6 18.00 17.63 -11.53
N LEU A 7 18.49 18.07 -10.38
CA LEU A 7 17.65 18.63 -9.32
C LEU A 7 16.65 19.60 -9.97
N THR A 8 15.35 19.38 -9.75
CA THR A 8 14.29 20.26 -10.25
C THR A 8 14.55 21.71 -9.78
N PRO A 9 14.84 22.67 -10.68
CA PRO A 9 15.40 23.97 -10.32
C PRO A 9 14.45 24.89 -9.52
N TRP A 10 13.19 24.50 -9.36
CA TRP A 10 12.16 25.27 -8.66
C TRP A 10 11.83 24.74 -7.24
N CYS A 11 12.46 23.64 -6.79
CA CYS A 11 12.18 23.04 -5.49
C CYS A 11 13.47 22.69 -4.73
N LYS A 12 13.61 23.17 -3.49
CA LYS A 12 14.66 22.77 -2.55
C LYS A 12 14.05 21.84 -1.51
N PHE A 13 14.46 20.58 -1.52
CA PHE A 13 14.08 19.63 -0.47
C PHE A 13 14.97 19.82 0.75
N VAL A 14 14.37 20.08 1.90
CA VAL A 14 15.06 20.16 3.18
C VAL A 14 14.51 19.06 4.08
N PHE A 15 15.37 18.09 4.41
CA PHE A 15 14.97 16.96 5.23
C PHE A 15 15.20 17.25 6.70
N ALA A 16 14.32 16.69 7.55
CA ALA A 16 14.45 16.85 8.98
C ALA A 16 15.77 16.29 9.54
N ASN A 17 16.42 15.38 8.82
CA ASN A 17 17.68 14.77 9.21
C ASN A 17 18.82 15.52 8.52
N GLU A 18 19.32 16.59 9.13
CA GLU A 18 20.54 17.26 8.69
C GLU A 18 21.77 16.35 8.87
N SER A 19 22.05 15.57 7.84
CA SER A 19 23.38 15.31 7.29
C SER A 19 23.23 14.85 5.83
N ASP A 20 23.43 15.81 4.93
CA ASP A 20 23.59 15.72 3.46
C ASP A 20 22.53 15.03 2.58
N LEU A 21 22.43 15.63 1.39
CA LEU A 21 21.55 15.35 0.25
C LEU A 21 21.07 13.89 0.16
N VAL A 22 19.78 13.70 0.38
CA VAL A 22 19.06 12.46 0.09
C VAL A 22 19.06 12.25 -1.42
N SER A 23 19.64 11.15 -1.90
CA SER A 23 19.63 10.79 -3.33
C SER A 23 18.20 10.58 -3.84
N GLU A 24 17.99 10.77 -5.15
CA GLU A 24 16.68 10.58 -5.81
C GLU A 24 16.10 9.18 -5.54
N GLU A 25 16.96 8.17 -5.44
CA GLU A 25 16.59 6.80 -5.12
C GLU A 25 16.05 6.65 -3.69
N ARG A 26 16.61 7.38 -2.73
CA ARG A 26 16.14 7.41 -1.33
C ARG A 26 14.84 8.21 -1.20
N MET A 27 14.61 9.22 -2.04
CA MET A 27 13.30 9.86 -2.17
C MET A 27 12.24 8.92 -2.75
N LYS A 28 12.55 8.20 -3.83
CA LYS A 28 11.61 7.21 -4.41
C LYS A 28 11.19 6.16 -3.37
N ARG A 29 12.11 5.70 -2.52
CA ARG A 29 11.80 4.77 -1.40
C ARG A 29 10.88 5.35 -0.33
N LEU A 30 10.96 6.66 -0.05
CA LEU A 30 10.05 7.33 0.90
C LEU A 30 8.61 7.42 0.36
N PHE A 31 8.46 7.45 -0.97
CA PHE A 31 7.16 7.46 -1.66
C PHE A 31 6.69 6.08 -2.15
N ALA A 32 7.52 5.03 -2.03
CA ALA A 32 7.26 3.68 -2.56
C ALA A 32 6.22 2.85 -1.77
N GLY A 33 5.44 3.47 -0.90
CA GLY A 33 4.44 2.78 -0.10
C GLY A 33 5.07 2.12 1.12
N TYR A 34 4.50 2.47 2.28
CA TYR A 34 4.68 1.85 3.59
C TYR A 34 5.25 0.42 3.52
N GLN A 35 6.57 0.32 3.71
CA GLN A 35 7.24 -0.96 3.89
C GLN A 35 6.59 -1.69 5.08
N SER A 36 6.23 -2.94 4.83
CA SER A 36 5.63 -3.88 5.76
C SER A 36 6.47 -4.07 7.03
N HIS A 37 5.77 -4.37 8.13
CA HIS A 37 6.25 -4.43 9.50
C HIS A 37 7.18 -5.64 9.83
N SER A 38 7.91 -6.19 8.87
CA SER A 38 8.72 -7.41 9.07
C SER A 38 10.21 -7.29 8.76
N GLU A 39 10.69 -6.12 8.31
CA GLU A 39 12.12 -5.84 8.22
C GLU A 39 12.47 -4.70 9.19
N ASN A 40 12.57 -4.99 10.49
CA ASN A 40 13.39 -4.21 11.44
C ASN A 40 13.60 -4.91 12.79
N ILE A 41 14.00 -6.19 12.76
CA ILE A 41 14.73 -6.81 13.88
C ILE A 41 16.13 -7.16 13.39
N SER A 42 16.94 -6.12 13.18
CA SER A 42 18.41 -6.12 13.15
C SER A 42 18.92 -4.83 12.47
N ILE A 43 18.54 -3.65 12.99
CA ILE A 43 19.38 -2.47 12.74
C ILE A 43 20.51 -2.53 13.75
N LYS A 44 21.62 -3.17 13.36
CA LYS A 44 22.91 -2.93 14.00
C LYS A 44 23.24 -1.45 13.80
N ASN A 45 23.12 -0.67 14.88
CA ASN A 45 23.98 0.43 15.35
C ASN A 45 24.87 1.23 14.38
N THR A 46 24.50 1.44 13.12
CA THR A 46 25.30 2.31 12.27
C THR A 46 24.48 3.04 11.21
N VAL A 47 24.51 4.38 11.31
CA VAL A 47 24.23 5.35 10.26
C VAL A 47 22.75 5.56 9.89
N THR A 48 21.95 5.92 10.88
CA THR A 48 20.82 6.84 10.62
C THR A 48 21.19 8.15 11.29
N GLY A 49 21.25 9.27 10.56
CA GLY A 49 21.52 10.62 11.08
C GLY A 49 20.41 11.18 11.99
N LEU A 50 19.76 10.29 12.75
CA LEU A 50 19.05 10.61 13.96
C LEU A 50 20.11 10.77 15.07
N PRO A 51 19.91 11.66 16.06
CA PRO A 51 20.76 11.68 17.25
C PRO A 51 20.92 10.25 17.78
N GLU A 52 22.14 9.87 18.17
CA GLU A 52 22.50 8.52 18.63
C GLU A 52 21.62 8.01 19.80
N THR A 53 20.83 8.87 20.41
CA THR A 53 19.89 8.56 21.47
C THR A 53 18.58 9.36 21.35
N ILE A 54 17.70 8.97 20.43
CA ILE A 54 16.26 9.12 20.71
C ILE A 54 15.81 7.78 21.31
N SER A 55 16.07 7.62 22.61
CA SER A 55 15.42 6.58 23.43
C SER A 55 13.95 6.94 23.55
N GLY A 56 13.06 5.95 23.43
CA GLY A 56 11.63 6.16 23.63
C GLY A 56 10.73 5.26 22.79
N ASP A 57 9.44 5.27 23.11
CA ASP A 57 8.41 4.61 22.31
C ASP A 57 8.22 5.32 20.95
N LEU A 58 7.39 4.76 20.06
CA LEU A 58 7.17 5.31 18.72
C LEU A 58 6.65 6.75 18.76
N ILE A 59 5.81 7.07 19.74
CA ILE A 59 5.16 8.38 19.87
C ILE A 59 6.17 9.44 20.31
N GLU A 60 7.08 9.09 21.22
CA GLU A 60 8.18 9.98 21.62
C GLU A 60 9.07 10.35 20.43
N ARG A 61 9.35 9.39 19.53
CA ARG A 61 10.10 9.65 18.29
C ARG A 61 9.33 10.55 17.34
N VAL A 62 8.02 10.36 17.19
CA VAL A 62 7.13 11.25 16.41
C VAL A 62 7.19 12.69 16.94
N ARG A 63 7.10 12.86 18.26
CA ARG A 63 7.18 14.18 18.91
C ARG A 63 8.56 14.83 18.74
N ALA A 64 9.64 14.04 18.86
CA ALA A 64 11.01 14.52 18.65
C ALA A 64 11.24 14.97 17.20
N TYR A 65 10.79 14.17 16.24
CA TYR A 65 10.81 14.52 14.82
C TYR A 65 10.04 15.82 14.55
N ALA A 66 8.87 15.98 15.18
CA ALA A 66 8.05 17.17 15.02
C ALA A 66 8.75 18.46 15.45
N LYS A 67 9.41 18.45 16.62
CA LYS A 67 10.20 19.60 17.09
C LYS A 67 11.31 19.99 16.10
N LYS A 68 11.97 19.00 15.52
CA LYS A 68 13.04 19.21 14.53
C LYS A 68 12.50 19.83 13.25
N ALA A 69 11.37 19.33 12.75
CA ALA A 69 10.70 19.88 11.58
C ALA A 69 10.30 21.35 11.77
N GLY A 70 9.80 21.72 12.96
CA GLY A 70 9.50 23.11 13.32
C GLY A 70 10.73 24.02 13.20
N SER A 71 11.86 23.64 13.79
CA SER A 71 13.11 24.43 13.69
C SER A 71 13.62 24.56 12.25
N ILE A 72 13.45 23.52 11.43
CA ILE A 72 13.85 23.54 10.02
C ILE A 72 12.94 24.46 9.21
N ALA A 73 11.64 24.42 9.46
CA ALA A 73 10.67 25.30 8.81
C ALA A 73 10.93 26.77 9.15
N GLU A 74 11.31 27.09 10.39
CA GLU A 74 11.68 28.44 10.80
C GLU A 74 12.94 28.96 10.08
N LYS A 75 13.96 28.11 9.94
CA LYS A 75 15.26 28.49 9.36
C LYS A 75 15.30 28.48 7.82
N ASN A 76 14.42 27.73 7.17
CA ASN A 76 14.46 27.52 5.72
C ASN A 76 13.26 28.14 5.02
N LYS A 77 13.51 28.87 3.93
CA LYS A 77 12.44 29.39 3.07
C LYS A 77 11.73 28.25 2.34
N HIS A 78 10.41 28.18 2.48
CA HIS A 78 9.53 27.26 1.78
C HIS A 78 8.16 27.91 1.60
N SER A 79 7.37 27.40 0.65
CA SER A 79 6.05 27.97 0.31
C SER A 79 4.90 27.17 0.88
N ILE A 80 5.08 25.85 1.06
CA ILE A 80 4.07 24.88 1.46
C ILE A 80 4.74 23.82 2.34
N ILE A 81 3.99 23.27 3.29
CA ILE A 81 4.36 22.11 4.08
C ILE A 81 3.48 20.94 3.64
N HIS A 82 4.06 19.79 3.32
CA HIS A 82 3.33 18.60 2.88
C HIS A 82 3.68 17.42 3.79
N ALA A 83 2.77 17.07 4.69
CA ALA A 83 2.93 15.99 5.65
C ALA A 83 2.19 14.74 5.16
N HIS A 84 2.85 13.58 5.20
CA HIS A 84 2.31 12.29 4.78
C HIS A 84 2.03 11.41 6.00
N ASP A 85 0.76 11.07 6.20
CA ASP A 85 0.21 10.31 7.32
C ASP A 85 0.53 10.80 8.75
N TRP A 86 -0.16 10.14 9.69
CA TRP A 86 -0.21 10.48 11.11
C TRP A 86 1.15 10.65 11.77
N LEU A 87 2.16 9.86 11.40
CA LEU A 87 3.51 9.95 11.93
C LEU A 87 4.15 11.34 11.71
N THR A 88 3.74 12.04 10.65
CA THR A 88 4.32 13.34 10.28
C THR A 88 3.38 14.52 10.53
N TYR A 89 2.11 14.28 10.87
CA TYR A 89 1.16 15.37 11.13
C TYR A 89 1.58 16.29 12.27
N PRO A 90 2.08 15.80 13.43
CA PRO A 90 2.60 16.70 14.46
C PRO A 90 3.75 17.56 13.95
N ALA A 91 4.59 17.02 13.07
CA ALA A 91 5.69 17.76 12.44
C ALA A 91 5.19 18.84 11.49
N GLY A 92 4.18 18.51 10.66
CA GLY A 92 3.53 19.47 9.78
C GLY A 92 2.83 20.61 10.54
N ILE A 93 2.19 20.29 11.67
CA ILE A 93 1.55 21.28 12.55
C ILE A 93 2.59 22.23 13.13
N LEU A 94 3.66 21.73 13.75
CA LEU A 94 4.71 22.58 14.31
C LEU A 94 5.44 23.39 13.23
N ALA A 95 5.65 22.82 12.04
CA ALA A 95 6.22 23.55 10.92
C ALA A 95 5.31 24.71 10.48
N LYS A 96 3.98 24.51 10.46
CA LYS A 96 3.00 25.55 10.12
C LYS A 96 2.98 26.65 11.17
N GLU A 97 2.99 26.29 12.45
CA GLU A 97 3.02 27.23 13.56
C GLU A 97 4.31 28.08 13.54
N ALA A 98 5.46 27.46 13.27
CA ALA A 98 6.75 28.15 13.26
C ALA A 98 6.94 29.06 12.03
N SER A 99 6.44 28.67 10.86
CA SER A 99 6.71 29.38 9.59
C SER A 99 5.54 30.21 9.06
N GLY A 100 4.33 30.00 9.57
CA GLY A 100 3.08 30.57 9.04
C GLY A 100 2.68 30.06 7.64
N ARG A 101 3.33 29.00 7.12
CA ARG A 101 3.06 28.47 5.77
C ARG A 101 1.89 27.48 5.74
N PRO A 102 1.19 27.36 4.59
CA PRO A 102 0.10 26.42 4.44
C PRO A 102 0.54 24.97 4.65
N LEU A 103 -0.26 24.19 5.36
CA LEU A 103 -0.10 22.76 5.61
C LEU A 103 -1.04 21.94 4.75
N ILE A 104 -0.48 20.98 4.02
CA ILE A 104 -1.19 19.92 3.34
C ILE A 104 -0.93 18.62 4.09
N THR A 105 -1.98 17.93 4.51
CA THR A 105 -1.86 16.55 5.01
C THR A 105 -2.30 15.57 3.92
N HIS A 106 -1.54 14.51 3.70
CA HIS A 106 -1.80 13.51 2.67
C HIS A 106 -1.92 12.13 3.30
N ILE A 107 -3.08 11.52 3.10
CA ILE A 107 -3.49 10.28 3.73
C ILE A 107 -3.21 9.12 2.80
N HIS A 108 -2.39 8.16 3.23
CA HIS A 108 -2.23 6.87 2.55
C HIS A 108 -3.07 5.78 3.22
N ALA A 109 -3.27 5.86 4.52
CA ALA A 109 -4.21 5.01 5.26
C ALA A 109 -4.63 5.66 6.57
N THR A 110 -5.90 5.55 6.92
CA THR A 110 -6.42 5.96 8.23
C THR A 110 -6.30 4.84 9.25
N GLU A 111 -6.49 5.15 10.53
CA GLU A 111 -6.54 4.11 11.56
C GLU A 111 -7.69 3.12 11.34
N PHE A 112 -8.84 3.58 10.85
CA PHE A 112 -9.96 2.71 10.49
C PHE A 112 -9.63 1.73 9.36
N ASP A 113 -8.72 2.10 8.45
CA ASP A 113 -8.24 1.18 7.42
C ASP A 113 -7.35 0.08 8.01
N ARG A 114 -6.54 0.44 9.01
CA ARG A 114 -5.59 -0.48 9.65
C ARG A 114 -6.27 -1.44 10.63
N SER A 115 -7.25 -0.96 11.40
CA SER A 115 -8.00 -1.79 12.35
C SER A 115 -9.03 -2.69 11.68
N GLY A 116 -9.48 -2.35 10.48
CA GLY A 116 -10.59 -3.03 9.79
C GLY A 116 -11.92 -3.01 10.55
N SER A 117 -12.04 -2.19 11.60
CA SER A 117 -13.18 -2.13 12.51
C SER A 117 -13.24 -0.80 13.26
N ASP A 118 -14.30 -0.57 14.04
CA ASP A 118 -14.40 0.62 14.91
C ASP A 118 -13.51 0.52 16.18
N ASN A 119 -12.83 -0.62 16.41
CA ASN A 119 -11.85 -0.76 17.49
C ASN A 119 -10.49 -0.17 17.10
N ILE A 120 -10.42 1.15 17.07
CA ILE A 120 -9.26 1.93 16.64
C ILE A 120 -8.28 2.21 17.78
N ASN A 121 -7.00 2.40 17.44
CA ASN A 121 -6.07 3.01 18.38
C ASN A 121 -6.44 4.50 18.60
N SER A 122 -6.87 4.82 19.82
CA SER A 122 -7.33 6.17 20.16
C SER A 122 -6.24 7.22 19.99
N GLU A 123 -4.98 6.94 20.34
CA GLU A 123 -3.89 7.92 20.20
C GLU A 123 -3.60 8.25 18.74
N ILE A 124 -3.54 7.23 17.87
CA ILE A 124 -3.36 7.43 16.42
C ILE A 124 -4.53 8.23 15.84
N PHE A 125 -5.77 7.89 16.22
CA PHE A 125 -6.95 8.63 15.80
C PHE A 125 -6.87 10.12 16.17
N HIS A 126 -6.46 10.45 17.39
CA HIS A 126 -6.32 11.85 17.81
C HIS A 126 -5.22 12.59 17.03
N ILE A 127 -4.10 11.92 16.72
CA ILE A 127 -3.03 12.50 15.90
C ILE A 127 -3.52 12.75 14.47
N GLU A 128 -4.21 11.79 13.87
CA GLU A 128 -4.84 11.93 12.55
C GLU A 128 -5.82 13.09 12.51
N LYS A 129 -6.76 13.11 13.47
CA LYS A 129 -7.78 14.15 13.60
C LYS A 129 -7.16 15.53 13.74
N ALA A 130 -6.17 15.70 14.63
CA ALA A 130 -5.46 16.96 14.79
C ALA A 130 -4.75 17.40 13.50
N GLY A 131 -4.11 16.47 12.79
CA GLY A 131 -3.51 16.72 11.48
C GLY A 131 -4.53 17.24 10.46
N PHE A 132 -5.68 16.59 10.38
CA PHE A 132 -6.74 16.98 9.45
C PHE A 132 -7.38 18.32 9.82
N GLU A 133 -7.60 18.60 11.10
CA GLU A 133 -8.16 19.87 11.59
C GLU A 133 -7.21 21.04 11.35
N LYS A 134 -5.91 20.85 11.56
CA LYS A 134 -4.89 21.91 11.42
C LYS A 134 -4.40 22.16 10.00
N ALA A 135 -4.55 21.19 9.10
CA ALA A 135 -4.21 21.38 7.69
C ALA A 135 -4.98 22.57 7.07
N ASP A 136 -4.53 23.09 5.95
CA ASP A 136 -5.32 23.97 5.07
C ASP A 136 -6.04 23.13 4.00
N VAL A 137 -5.41 22.03 3.57
CA VAL A 137 -5.97 21.05 2.65
C VAL A 137 -5.63 19.64 3.14
N VAL A 138 -6.59 18.73 3.03
CA VAL A 138 -6.39 17.29 3.25
C VAL A 138 -6.48 16.59 1.90
N VAL A 139 -5.42 15.88 1.52
CA VAL A 139 -5.35 15.07 0.29
C VAL A 139 -5.66 13.62 0.65
N ALA A 140 -6.73 13.10 0.07
CA ALA A 140 -7.15 11.70 0.16
C ALA A 140 -6.78 10.97 -1.13
N VAL A 141 -6.27 9.75 -1.00
CA VAL A 141 -5.84 8.92 -2.15
C VAL A 141 -7.00 8.32 -2.96
N SER A 142 -8.24 8.45 -2.48
CA SER A 142 -9.45 7.99 -3.15
C SER A 142 -10.70 8.73 -2.65
N GLY A 143 -11.80 8.65 -3.39
CA GLY A 143 -13.12 9.11 -2.96
C GLY A 143 -13.55 8.41 -1.66
N ARG A 144 -13.28 7.12 -1.56
CA ARG A 144 -13.49 6.33 -0.33
C ARG A 144 -12.73 6.88 0.87
N THR A 145 -11.44 7.14 0.73
CA THR A 145 -10.65 7.73 1.83
C THR A 145 -11.19 9.11 2.19
N ARG A 146 -11.64 9.89 1.20
CA ARG A 146 -12.29 11.18 1.44
C ARG A 146 -13.58 11.05 2.26
N GLU A 147 -14.48 10.14 1.89
CA GLU A 147 -15.73 9.88 2.62
C GLU A 147 -15.44 9.47 4.07
N LYS A 148 -14.50 8.55 4.26
CA LYS A 148 -14.06 8.11 5.59
C LYS A 148 -13.54 9.26 6.46
N VAL A 149 -12.76 10.17 5.89
CA VAL A 149 -12.27 11.37 6.60
C VAL A 149 -13.40 12.32 6.98
N ILE A 150 -14.39 12.51 6.11
CA ILE A 150 -15.54 13.35 6.39
C ILE A 150 -16.40 12.74 7.50
N GLU A 151 -16.74 11.46 7.38
CA GLU A 151 -17.70 10.79 8.25
C GLU A 151 -17.11 10.42 9.61
N LYS A 152 -15.90 9.85 9.65
CA LYS A 152 -15.30 9.34 10.88
C LYS A 152 -14.49 10.38 11.64
N TYR A 153 -13.94 11.39 10.95
CA TYR A 153 -13.12 12.44 11.58
C TYR A 153 -13.84 13.80 11.64
N GLY A 154 -14.99 13.97 10.97
CA GLY A 154 -15.79 15.19 11.02
C GLY A 154 -15.18 16.37 10.25
N ILE A 155 -14.34 16.10 9.25
CA ILE A 155 -13.62 17.14 8.51
C ILE A 155 -14.49 17.71 7.40
N HIS A 156 -14.52 19.04 7.30
CA HIS A 156 -15.37 19.74 6.33
C HIS A 156 -15.07 19.30 4.87
N PRO A 157 -16.09 18.89 4.08
CA PRO A 157 -15.89 18.34 2.73
C PRO A 157 -15.08 19.22 1.77
N ASN A 158 -15.18 20.55 1.88
CA ASN A 158 -14.42 21.49 1.04
C ASN A 158 -12.90 21.40 1.22
N LYS A 159 -12.45 20.92 2.39
CA LYS A 159 -11.03 20.79 2.75
C LYS A 159 -10.40 19.52 2.19
N VAL A 160 -11.21 18.48 1.96
CA VAL A 160 -10.75 17.16 1.54
C VAL A 160 -10.79 17.05 0.02
N LYS A 161 -9.61 16.95 -0.60
CA LYS A 161 -9.42 16.81 -2.05
C LYS A 161 -8.96 15.41 -2.38
N VAL A 162 -9.53 14.82 -3.43
CA VAL A 162 -9.10 13.50 -3.92
C VAL A 162 -7.97 13.69 -4.92
N VAL A 163 -6.86 13.01 -4.70
CA VAL A 163 -5.77 12.86 -5.67
C VAL A 163 -5.42 11.39 -5.71
N TYR A 164 -5.83 10.71 -6.77
CA TYR A 164 -5.53 9.29 -6.96
C TYR A 164 -4.02 9.07 -7.09
N ASN A 165 -3.51 7.98 -6.52
CA ASN A 165 -2.10 7.65 -6.72
C ASN A 165 -1.85 7.23 -8.17
N GLY A 166 -0.69 7.61 -8.68
CA GLY A 166 -0.17 7.14 -9.96
C GLY A 166 0.87 6.04 -9.79
N ILE A 167 1.12 5.33 -10.87
CA ILE A 167 2.26 4.41 -11.00
C ILE A 167 3.09 4.82 -12.23
N ASP A 168 4.38 4.50 -12.21
CA ASP A 168 5.22 4.63 -13.41
C ASP A 168 4.90 3.50 -14.39
N PHE A 169 4.59 3.85 -15.64
CA PHE A 169 4.18 2.90 -16.69
C PHE A 169 5.38 2.24 -17.39
N SER A 170 6.49 2.02 -16.69
CA SER A 170 7.61 1.28 -17.25
C SER A 170 7.17 -0.16 -17.53
N GLN A 171 7.27 -0.61 -18.77
CA GLN A 171 6.94 -1.99 -19.13
C GLN A 171 7.75 -2.97 -18.29
N ASN A 172 7.08 -4.02 -17.80
CA ASN A 172 7.75 -5.10 -17.10
C ASN A 172 8.64 -5.89 -18.10
N SER A 173 9.95 -5.71 -18.02
CA SER A 173 10.94 -6.41 -18.87
C SER A 173 11.50 -7.68 -18.25
N ALA A 174 11.03 -8.09 -17.06
CA ALA A 174 11.52 -9.30 -16.40
C ALA A 174 11.21 -10.57 -17.22
N SER A 175 11.93 -11.67 -17.00
CA SER A 175 11.48 -12.97 -17.55
C SER A 175 10.33 -13.51 -16.70
N ILE A 176 9.68 -14.60 -17.13
CA ILE A 176 8.74 -15.32 -16.27
C ILE A 176 9.56 -16.07 -15.18
N GLU A 177 8.98 -16.26 -14.00
CA GLU A 177 9.55 -17.15 -12.96
C GLU A 177 9.60 -18.60 -13.48
N GLN A 178 10.73 -19.30 -13.30
CA GLN A 178 11.01 -20.55 -14.00
C GLN A 178 10.11 -21.71 -13.58
N ASN A 179 9.76 -21.83 -12.29
CA ASN A 179 8.90 -22.91 -11.81
C ASN A 179 7.43 -22.67 -12.20
N LEU A 180 6.99 -21.42 -12.14
CA LEU A 180 5.66 -21.04 -12.61
C LEU A 180 5.53 -21.22 -14.13
N ASP A 181 6.55 -20.87 -14.92
CA ASP A 181 6.59 -21.12 -16.37
C ASP A 181 6.49 -22.62 -16.69
N LYS A 182 7.15 -23.50 -15.90
CA LYS A 182 6.98 -24.95 -16.04
C LYS A 182 5.54 -25.40 -15.74
N LEU A 183 4.90 -24.85 -14.71
CA LEU A 183 3.49 -25.15 -14.41
C LEU A 183 2.59 -24.74 -15.57
N LYS A 184 2.77 -23.53 -16.13
CA LYS A 184 2.01 -23.05 -17.29
C LYS A 184 2.18 -23.95 -18.50
N ARG A 185 3.41 -24.32 -18.84
CA ARG A 185 3.70 -25.27 -19.93
C ARG A 185 3.09 -26.66 -19.71
N GLY A 186 2.83 -27.02 -18.46
CA GLY A 186 2.07 -28.22 -18.08
C GLY A 186 0.56 -28.11 -18.26
N GLY A 187 0.05 -26.99 -18.82
CA GLY A 187 -1.39 -26.75 -19.03
C GLY A 187 -2.11 -26.23 -17.79
N ASN A 188 -1.38 -25.66 -16.82
CA ASN A 188 -1.98 -25.11 -15.61
C ASN A 188 -2.16 -23.59 -15.71
N SER A 189 -3.23 -23.10 -15.08
CA SER A 189 -3.50 -21.67 -14.89
C SER A 189 -2.95 -21.18 -13.56
N ILE A 190 -2.59 -19.90 -13.49
CA ILE A 190 -2.05 -19.26 -12.28
C ILE A 190 -2.92 -18.06 -11.89
N VAL A 191 -3.52 -18.12 -10.70
CA VAL A 191 -4.23 -17.01 -10.07
C VAL A 191 -3.36 -16.45 -8.95
N LEU A 192 -3.08 -15.15 -9.01
CA LEU A 192 -2.11 -14.48 -8.17
C LEU A 192 -2.78 -13.56 -7.15
N PHE A 193 -2.36 -13.69 -5.89
CA PHE A 193 -2.58 -12.73 -4.81
C PHE A 193 -1.25 -12.09 -4.43
N VAL A 194 -1.21 -10.76 -4.33
CA VAL A 194 -0.03 -10.01 -3.86
C VAL A 194 -0.45 -8.99 -2.81
N GLY A 195 0.24 -8.98 -1.67
CA GLY A 195 0.06 -7.99 -0.62
C GLY A 195 0.32 -8.55 0.77
N ARG A 196 0.24 -7.69 1.79
CA ARG A 196 0.32 -8.17 3.18
C ARG A 196 -0.83 -9.15 3.46
N ILE A 197 -0.55 -10.27 4.12
CA ILE A 197 -1.58 -11.27 4.43
C ILE A 197 -2.25 -10.87 5.74
N THR A 198 -3.16 -9.89 5.66
CA THR A 198 -3.89 -9.33 6.79
C THR A 198 -5.40 -9.31 6.51
N LEU A 199 -6.23 -9.13 7.53
CA LEU A 199 -7.69 -9.10 7.40
C LEU A 199 -8.16 -8.09 6.34
N GLN A 200 -7.49 -6.94 6.33
CA GLN A 200 -7.73 -5.86 5.38
C GLN A 200 -7.64 -6.30 3.90
N LYS A 201 -6.78 -7.27 3.58
CA LYS A 201 -6.52 -7.74 2.21
C LYS A 201 -7.38 -8.95 1.81
N GLY A 202 -8.18 -9.49 2.73
CA GLY A 202 -9.13 -10.58 2.48
C GLY A 202 -8.52 -11.92 2.03
N PRO A 203 -7.41 -12.41 2.62
CA PRO A 203 -6.80 -13.69 2.20
C PRO A 203 -7.73 -14.90 2.39
N ASP A 204 -8.63 -14.85 3.37
CA ASP A 204 -9.68 -15.84 3.64
C ASP A 204 -10.72 -15.92 2.52
N TYR A 205 -11.12 -14.76 1.97
CA TYR A 205 -11.98 -14.68 0.79
C TYR A 205 -11.28 -15.23 -0.45
N PHE A 206 -9.98 -14.98 -0.61
CA PHE A 206 -9.17 -15.55 -1.69
C PHE A 206 -9.16 -17.09 -1.64
N VAL A 207 -8.95 -17.70 -0.48
CA VAL A 207 -8.98 -19.17 -0.30
C VAL A 207 -10.38 -19.73 -0.56
N SER A 208 -11.43 -19.06 -0.09
CA SER A 208 -12.82 -19.47 -0.29
C SER A 208 -13.22 -19.44 -1.77
N MET A 209 -12.80 -18.41 -2.50
CA MET A 209 -12.96 -18.30 -3.95
C MET A 209 -12.17 -19.39 -4.67
N ALA A 210 -10.91 -19.64 -4.27
CA ALA A 210 -10.08 -20.67 -4.88
C ALA A 210 -10.71 -22.06 -4.84
N LYS A 211 -11.36 -22.42 -3.71
CA LYS A 211 -12.11 -23.67 -3.58
C LYS A 211 -13.21 -23.81 -4.64
N LYS A 212 -13.96 -22.73 -4.90
CA LYS A 212 -15.02 -22.74 -5.92
C LYS A 212 -14.43 -22.83 -7.33
N VAL A 213 -13.38 -22.05 -7.61
CA VAL A 213 -12.68 -22.12 -8.91
C VAL A 213 -12.19 -23.54 -9.19
N LEU A 214 -11.55 -24.20 -8.23
CA LEU A 214 -11.02 -25.57 -8.39
C LEU A 214 -12.10 -26.63 -8.64
N SER A 215 -13.35 -26.38 -8.28
CA SER A 215 -14.47 -27.29 -8.61
C SER A 215 -14.77 -27.33 -10.11
N CYS A 216 -14.39 -26.28 -10.84
CA CYS A 216 -14.64 -26.09 -12.28
C CYS A 216 -13.34 -26.14 -13.10
N GLU A 217 -12.24 -25.58 -12.58
CA GLU A 217 -10.93 -25.46 -13.21
C GLU A 217 -9.84 -26.15 -12.35
N PRO A 218 -9.79 -27.50 -12.30
CA PRO A 218 -8.93 -28.25 -11.38
C PRO A 218 -7.41 -28.12 -11.66
N ASN A 219 -7.04 -27.61 -12.84
CA ASN A 219 -5.64 -27.35 -13.23
C ASN A 219 -5.21 -25.91 -12.91
N THR A 220 -5.77 -25.31 -11.86
CA THR A 220 -5.44 -23.95 -11.43
C THR A 220 -4.56 -23.98 -10.19
N PHE A 221 -3.50 -23.16 -10.18
CA PHE A 221 -2.66 -22.91 -9.02
C PHE A 221 -2.90 -21.49 -8.49
N PHE A 222 -2.90 -21.36 -7.17
CA PHE A 222 -3.06 -20.11 -6.45
C PHE A 222 -1.73 -19.71 -5.84
N VAL A 223 -1.12 -18.66 -6.41
CA VAL A 223 0.17 -18.14 -5.96
C VAL A 223 -0.07 -16.97 -5.03
N VAL A 224 0.57 -17.00 -3.86
CA VAL A 224 0.43 -15.98 -2.82
C VAL A 224 1.81 -15.37 -2.56
N SER A 225 1.96 -14.08 -2.86
CA SER A 225 3.15 -13.31 -2.51
C SER A 225 2.83 -12.27 -1.43
N GLY A 226 3.45 -12.44 -0.27
CA GLY A 226 3.18 -11.63 0.90
C GLY A 226 3.55 -12.33 2.19
N SER A 227 3.46 -11.57 3.28
CA SER A 227 3.49 -12.06 4.65
C SER A 227 2.58 -11.20 5.52
N GLY A 228 2.14 -11.72 6.67
CA GLY A 228 1.27 -10.98 7.57
C GLY A 228 0.72 -11.82 8.72
N ASP A 229 -0.07 -11.18 9.58
CA ASP A 229 -0.65 -11.77 10.78
C ASP A 229 -1.67 -12.89 10.47
N MET A 230 -2.28 -12.88 9.28
CA MET A 230 -3.18 -13.95 8.83
C MET A 230 -2.49 -15.05 8.02
N GLU A 231 -1.17 -15.00 7.82
CA GLU A 231 -0.45 -15.99 6.98
C GLU A 231 -0.65 -17.42 7.48
N GLU A 232 -0.44 -17.67 8.77
CA GLU A 232 -0.65 -19.00 9.33
C GLU A 232 -2.11 -19.46 9.24
N GLU A 233 -3.06 -18.54 9.45
CA GLU A 233 -4.48 -18.86 9.39
C GLU A 233 -4.92 -19.19 7.96
N MET A 234 -4.40 -18.46 6.98
CA MET A 234 -4.60 -18.73 5.56
C MET A 234 -4.06 -20.12 5.18
N ILE A 235 -2.84 -20.46 5.62
CA ILE A 235 -2.24 -21.80 5.40
C ILE A 235 -3.10 -22.89 6.06
N ARG A 236 -3.55 -22.68 7.30
CA ARG A 236 -4.46 -23.62 7.98
C ARG A 236 -5.79 -23.76 7.27
N GLN A 237 -6.34 -22.68 6.71
CA GLN A 237 -7.57 -22.74 5.92
C GLN A 237 -7.35 -23.56 4.64
N VAL A 238 -6.28 -23.29 3.88
CA VAL A 238 -5.91 -24.07 2.69
C VAL A 238 -5.81 -25.56 3.00
N ALA A 239 -5.15 -25.91 4.11
CA ALA A 239 -5.02 -27.31 4.54
C ALA A 239 -6.36 -27.94 4.95
N ARG A 240 -7.20 -27.22 5.73
CA ARG A 240 -8.55 -27.68 6.12
C ARG A 240 -9.46 -27.92 4.92
N GLU A 241 -9.33 -27.08 3.90
CA GLU A 241 -10.12 -27.17 2.67
C GLU A 241 -9.56 -28.18 1.66
N GLY A 242 -8.43 -28.84 1.97
CA GLY A 242 -7.82 -29.85 1.12
C GLY A 242 -7.18 -29.30 -0.15
N LEU A 243 -6.69 -28.05 -0.12
CA LEU A 243 -6.17 -27.32 -1.28
C LEU A 243 -4.63 -27.20 -1.29
N SER A 244 -3.94 -27.91 -0.40
CA SER A 244 -2.49 -27.74 -0.17
C SER A 244 -1.62 -27.98 -1.39
N ASP A 245 -2.04 -28.84 -2.32
CA ASP A 245 -1.32 -29.13 -3.58
C ASP A 245 -1.58 -28.10 -4.68
N LYS A 246 -2.48 -27.14 -4.44
CA LYS A 246 -2.87 -26.08 -5.38
C LYS A 246 -2.41 -24.69 -4.97
N PHE A 247 -1.87 -24.53 -3.75
CA PHE A 247 -1.40 -23.24 -3.24
C PHE A 247 0.13 -23.19 -3.17
N ILE A 248 0.70 -22.06 -3.62
CA ILE A 248 2.13 -21.77 -3.56
C ILE A 248 2.33 -20.47 -2.80
N PHE A 249 2.94 -20.56 -1.61
CA PHE A 249 3.30 -19.40 -0.80
C PHE A 249 4.75 -19.02 -1.09
N CYS A 250 4.95 -17.87 -1.74
CA CYS A 250 6.27 -17.39 -2.14
C CYS A 250 6.95 -16.53 -1.07
N GLY A 251 6.27 -16.26 0.03
CA GLY A 251 6.66 -15.22 0.97
C GLY A 251 6.64 -13.84 0.31
N PHE A 252 7.38 -12.91 0.90
CA PHE A 252 7.38 -11.53 0.49
C PHE A 252 8.40 -11.27 -0.64
N LEU A 253 7.90 -10.97 -1.85
CA LEU A 253 8.71 -10.68 -3.04
C LEU A 253 8.79 -9.18 -3.33
N ARG A 254 9.88 -8.73 -3.96
CA ARG A 254 10.07 -7.34 -4.40
C ARG A 254 10.76 -7.26 -5.76
N GLY A 255 10.65 -6.10 -6.41
CA GLY A 255 11.40 -5.77 -7.62
C GLY A 255 11.23 -6.83 -8.72
N ASP A 256 12.36 -7.27 -9.29
CA ASP A 256 12.38 -8.25 -10.37
C ASP A 256 11.75 -9.60 -10.00
N GLU A 257 11.81 -10.03 -8.74
CA GLU A 257 11.19 -11.30 -8.32
C GLU A 257 9.67 -11.23 -8.40
N LEU A 258 9.10 -10.13 -7.91
CA LEU A 258 7.67 -9.89 -7.99
C LEU A 258 7.23 -9.69 -9.45
N ALA A 259 8.03 -8.96 -10.23
CA ALA A 259 7.79 -8.75 -11.66
C ALA A 259 7.76 -10.08 -12.46
N ARG A 260 8.63 -11.04 -12.11
CA ARG A 260 8.65 -12.40 -12.71
C ARG A 260 7.38 -13.19 -12.38
N VAL A 261 6.85 -13.03 -11.18
CA VAL A 261 5.61 -13.71 -10.74
C VAL A 261 4.38 -13.09 -11.39
N TYR A 262 4.31 -11.76 -11.52
CA TYR A 262 3.23 -11.12 -12.27
C TYR A 262 3.16 -11.66 -13.71
N LYS A 263 4.29 -11.74 -14.42
CA LYS A 263 4.29 -12.30 -15.79
C LYS A 263 3.84 -13.77 -15.89
N ALA A 264 3.91 -14.51 -14.80
CA ALA A 264 3.41 -15.87 -14.77
C ALA A 264 1.89 -15.93 -14.56
N ALA A 265 1.28 -14.92 -13.95
CA ALA A 265 -0.14 -14.94 -13.62
C ALA A 265 -1.01 -14.87 -14.88
N ASP A 266 -2.05 -15.71 -14.92
CA ASP A 266 -3.15 -15.61 -15.89
C ASP A 266 -4.23 -14.65 -15.36
N MET A 267 -4.29 -14.48 -14.03
CA MET A 267 -5.17 -13.52 -13.40
C MET A 267 -4.61 -13.06 -12.06
N PHE A 268 -4.81 -11.79 -11.74
CA PHE A 268 -4.53 -11.22 -10.43
C PHE A 268 -5.84 -10.92 -9.70
N VAL A 269 -5.92 -11.27 -8.42
CA VAL A 269 -7.11 -11.04 -7.58
C VAL A 269 -6.72 -10.30 -6.32
N MET A 270 -7.41 -9.18 -6.06
CA MET A 270 -7.30 -8.39 -4.83
C MET A 270 -8.67 -8.29 -4.14
N PRO A 271 -9.03 -9.26 -3.27
CA PRO A 271 -10.31 -9.31 -2.59
C PRO A 271 -10.30 -8.46 -1.29
N SER A 272 -9.68 -7.29 -1.33
CA SER A 272 -9.49 -6.44 -0.14
C SER A 272 -10.83 -6.05 0.51
N VAL A 273 -10.90 -6.18 1.83
CA VAL A 273 -12.01 -5.74 2.68
C VAL A 273 -12.02 -4.22 2.84
N SER A 274 -10.83 -3.61 2.94
CA SER A 274 -10.66 -2.16 2.99
C SER A 274 -9.34 -1.76 2.37
N GLU A 275 -9.33 -1.19 1.18
CA GLU A 275 -8.11 -0.73 0.53
C GLU A 275 -8.18 0.78 0.25
N PRO A 276 -7.35 1.63 0.89
CA PRO A 276 -7.39 3.08 0.67
C PRO A 276 -7.21 3.46 -0.80
N PHE A 277 -6.25 2.83 -1.47
CA PHE A 277 -6.09 2.95 -2.92
C PHE A 277 -5.85 1.58 -3.56
N GLY A 278 -4.69 0.98 -3.35
CA GLY A 278 -4.30 -0.30 -3.96
C GLY A 278 -3.47 -0.09 -5.23
N LEU A 279 -2.14 -0.04 -5.08
CA LEU A 279 -1.21 0.10 -6.20
C LEU A 279 -0.94 -1.22 -6.93
N VAL A 280 -1.01 -2.34 -6.20
CA VAL A 280 -0.71 -3.69 -6.68
C VAL A 280 -1.51 -4.10 -7.94
N PRO A 281 -2.81 -3.79 -8.09
CA PRO A 281 -3.52 -4.07 -9.34
C PRO A 281 -2.93 -3.31 -10.53
N LEU A 282 -2.39 -2.09 -10.33
CA LEU A 282 -1.74 -1.34 -11.41
C LEU A 282 -0.43 -2.00 -11.84
N GLU A 283 0.32 -2.58 -10.91
CA GLU A 283 1.54 -3.37 -11.20
C GLU A 283 1.23 -4.63 -12.01
N ALA A 284 0.13 -5.31 -11.67
CA ALA A 284 -0.37 -6.46 -12.43
C ALA A 284 -0.76 -6.04 -13.86
N MET A 285 -1.47 -4.92 -14.02
CA MET A 285 -1.85 -4.39 -15.34
C MET A 285 -0.64 -3.98 -16.20
N ILE A 286 0.42 -3.42 -15.60
CA ILE A 286 1.70 -3.14 -16.29
C ILE A 286 2.33 -4.42 -16.84
N SER A 287 2.08 -5.55 -16.18
CA SER A 287 2.53 -6.87 -16.59
C SER A 287 1.54 -7.58 -17.51
N GLU A 288 0.55 -6.85 -18.04
CA GLU A 288 -0.49 -7.34 -18.95
C GLU A 288 -1.37 -8.45 -18.34
N VAL A 289 -1.48 -8.47 -17.00
CA VAL A 289 -2.31 -9.45 -16.27
C VAL A 289 -3.72 -8.90 -16.08
N PRO A 290 -4.78 -9.64 -16.44
CA PRO A 290 -6.16 -9.31 -16.08
C PRO A 290 -6.32 -9.19 -14.57
N VAL A 291 -7.05 -8.17 -14.11
CA VAL A 291 -7.25 -7.89 -12.68
C VAL A 291 -8.71 -8.00 -12.28
N LEU A 292 -8.95 -8.71 -11.17
CA LEU A 292 -10.18 -8.66 -10.39
C LEU A 292 -9.89 -7.95 -9.07
N VAL A 293 -10.54 -6.81 -8.87
CA VAL A 293 -10.38 -6.01 -7.65
C VAL A 293 -11.69 -5.92 -6.89
N SER A 294 -11.59 -5.84 -5.58
CA SER A 294 -12.74 -5.55 -4.74
C SER A 294 -13.31 -4.15 -5.04
N TYR A 295 -14.63 -3.99 -5.09
CA TYR A 295 -15.28 -2.66 -5.00
C TYR A 295 -14.85 -1.93 -3.74
N GLU A 296 -14.36 -2.69 -2.74
CA GLU A 296 -13.86 -2.16 -1.50
C GLU A 296 -12.44 -1.53 -1.54
N SER A 297 -11.97 -1.21 -2.75
CA SER A 297 -10.68 -0.56 -3.00
C SER A 297 -10.79 0.79 -3.70
N GLY A 298 -9.98 1.75 -3.29
CA GLY A 298 -9.97 3.10 -3.90
C GLY A 298 -9.56 3.10 -5.38
N VAL A 299 -8.71 2.17 -5.81
CA VAL A 299 -8.31 2.02 -7.21
C VAL A 299 -9.47 1.55 -8.10
N SER A 300 -10.49 0.92 -7.53
CA SER A 300 -11.71 0.53 -8.27
C SER A 300 -12.47 1.74 -8.84
N GLU A 301 -12.28 2.94 -8.27
CA GLU A 301 -12.89 4.18 -8.75
C GLU A 301 -12.37 4.58 -10.15
N ILE A 302 -11.12 4.20 -10.48
CA ILE A 302 -10.46 4.61 -11.73
C ILE A 302 -10.29 3.47 -12.74
N LEU A 303 -10.37 2.20 -12.31
CA LEU A 303 -10.21 1.06 -13.20
C LEU A 303 -11.53 0.68 -13.88
N SER A 304 -11.93 1.40 -14.93
CA SER A 304 -13.18 1.13 -15.65
C SER A 304 -13.22 -0.23 -16.35
N SER A 305 -12.10 -0.71 -16.87
CA SER A 305 -11.99 -1.98 -17.63
C SER A 305 -11.64 -3.20 -16.77
N ALA A 306 -11.37 -3.02 -15.47
CA ALA A 306 -11.08 -4.12 -14.57
C ALA A 306 -12.34 -4.89 -14.19
N LEU A 307 -12.21 -6.19 -13.93
CA LEU A 307 -13.27 -6.96 -13.27
C LEU A 307 -13.37 -6.49 -11.81
N LYS A 308 -14.60 -6.40 -11.32
CA LYS A 308 -14.88 -5.95 -9.95
C LYS A 308 -15.91 -6.84 -9.30
N SER A 309 -15.73 -7.14 -8.02
CA SER A 309 -16.70 -7.86 -7.19
C SER A 309 -16.71 -7.24 -5.80
N HIS A 310 -17.78 -7.44 -5.04
CA HIS A 310 -17.70 -7.22 -3.61
C HIS A 310 -16.87 -8.34 -2.98
N PHE A 311 -16.05 -8.03 -1.97
CA PHE A 311 -15.15 -9.04 -1.38
C PHE A 311 -15.89 -10.23 -0.77
N TRP A 312 -17.13 -10.01 -0.29
CA TRP A 312 -17.97 -11.05 0.33
C TRP A 312 -18.71 -11.93 -0.68
N ASP A 313 -18.77 -11.52 -1.94
CA ASP A 313 -19.44 -12.29 -3.00
C ASP A 313 -18.46 -13.30 -3.62
N ILE A 314 -18.27 -14.41 -2.89
CA ILE A 314 -17.34 -15.48 -3.29
C ILE A 314 -17.76 -16.14 -4.60
N ASP A 315 -19.08 -16.23 -4.86
CA ASP A 315 -19.62 -16.83 -6.08
C ASP A 315 -19.31 -15.95 -7.30
N ASP A 316 -19.60 -14.65 -7.24
CA ASP A 316 -19.29 -13.70 -8.32
C ASP A 316 -17.79 -13.61 -8.60
N MET A 317 -16.95 -13.60 -7.55
CA MET A 317 -15.49 -13.65 -7.73
C MET A 317 -15.05 -14.92 -8.44
N ALA A 318 -15.56 -16.08 -8.03
CA ALA A 318 -15.19 -17.36 -8.62
C ALA A 318 -15.63 -17.44 -10.09
N ASP A 319 -16.86 -17.03 -10.40
CA ASP A 319 -17.39 -17.02 -11.77
C ASP A 319 -16.55 -16.12 -12.69
N LYS A 320 -16.15 -14.94 -12.21
CA LYS A 320 -15.27 -14.03 -12.97
C LYS A 320 -13.89 -14.62 -13.21
N VAL A 321 -13.32 -15.29 -12.21
CA VAL A 321 -12.04 -15.99 -12.38
C VAL A 321 -12.17 -17.11 -13.40
N ILE A 322 -13.17 -17.98 -13.26
CA ILE A 322 -13.40 -19.10 -14.19
C ILE A 322 -13.58 -18.60 -15.62
N ASN A 323 -14.32 -17.51 -15.83
CA ASN A 323 -14.53 -16.94 -17.16
C ASN A 323 -13.24 -16.43 -17.80
N VAL A 324 -12.35 -15.80 -17.04
CA VAL A 324 -11.02 -15.36 -17.53
C VAL A 324 -10.11 -16.56 -17.81
N LEU A 325 -10.14 -17.60 -16.99
CA LEU A 325 -9.30 -18.78 -17.22
C LEU A 325 -9.70 -19.57 -18.48
N ARG A 326 -10.94 -19.42 -18.95
CA ARG A 326 -11.48 -20.11 -20.14
C ARG A 326 -11.32 -19.34 -21.46
N HIS A 327 -11.05 -18.04 -21.42
CA HIS A 327 -11.14 -17.13 -22.57
C HIS A 327 -9.99 -16.13 -22.63
#